data_AF-F4YDX1-F1
#
_entry.id   AF-F4YDX1-F1
#
_cell.length_a   1.000
_cell.length_b   1.000
_cell.length_c   1.000
_cell.angle_alpha   90.00
_cell.angle_beta   90.00
_cell.angle_gamma   90.00
#
_symmetry.space_group_name_H-M   'P 1'
#
loop_
_entity.id
_entity.type
_entity.pdbx_description
1 polymer ?
#
loop_
_entity_poly.entity_id
_entity_poly.type
_entity_poly.pdbx_seq_one_letter_code
_entity_poly.pdbx_strand_id
1 'polypeptide(L)'
;EGVLVEQVKNVFITKTLPNHYTIVSGLYEESHGIGANSVYDVITKKHFSDNNHKDPFWWNEAVPIWVTNQLLKPPKKAAAMWPGTDVPIQNTTPSYFMNYSPSVSFGERLSNITAWLSSSNPPVTFATLYWEEPDASGHKYGPEDEENMRQVLKEVDDHIGELV
;
A
#
# COMPACT_ATOMS: atom_id res chain seq x y z
N GLU A 1 9.76 10.67 19.32
CA GLU A 1 10.00 12.04 18.80
C GLU A 1 10.10 11.98 17.28
N GLY A 2 9.63 13.00 16.56
CA GLY A 2 9.58 12.98 15.10
C GLY A 2 9.06 14.30 14.51
N VAL A 3 8.82 14.31 13.19
CA VAL A 3 8.18 15.44 12.50
C VAL A 3 6.67 15.21 12.46
N LEU A 4 5.89 16.25 12.81
CA LEU A 4 4.43 16.23 12.74
C LEU A 4 3.95 17.27 11.73
N VAL A 5 3.01 16.88 10.88
CA VAL A 5 2.22 17.79 10.04
C VAL A 5 0.77 17.73 10.49
N GLU A 6 0.03 18.84 10.37
CA GLU A 6 -1.37 18.91 10.82
C GLU A 6 -2.28 17.97 10.03
N GLN A 7 -2.05 17.87 8.72
CA GLN A 7 -2.82 17.00 7.84
C GLN A 7 -2.00 16.67 6.58
N VAL A 8 -2.16 15.44 6.08
CA VAL A 8 -1.78 15.07 4.72
C VAL A 8 -3.03 15.11 3.85
N LYS A 9 -2.98 15.90 2.76
CA LYS A 9 -4.13 16.04 1.85
C LYS A 9 -4.07 14.96 0.76
N ASN A 10 -5.06 14.09 0.76
CA ASN A 10 -5.30 13.11 -0.30
C ASN A 10 -5.64 13.80 -1.62
N VAL A 11 -5.38 13.10 -2.72
CA VAL A 11 -5.86 13.44 -4.05
C VAL A 11 -7.32 13.04 -4.22
N PHE A 12 -7.99 13.64 -5.21
CA PHE A 12 -9.39 13.32 -5.53
C PHE A 12 -9.42 12.31 -6.68
N ILE A 13 -10.04 11.14 -6.53
CA ILE A 13 -10.98 10.74 -5.47
C ILE A 13 -10.28 10.17 -4.22
N THR A 14 -10.82 10.45 -3.02
CA THR A 14 -10.30 9.94 -1.74
C THR A 14 -10.63 8.45 -1.54
N LYS A 15 -10.04 7.60 -2.38
CA LYS A 15 -10.16 6.13 -2.35
C LYS A 15 -8.78 5.48 -2.21
N THR A 16 -8.79 4.26 -1.67
CA THR A 16 -7.61 3.47 -1.31
C THR A 16 -6.62 3.33 -2.47
N LEU A 17 -7.01 2.68 -3.57
CA LEU A 17 -6.06 2.36 -4.65
C LEU A 17 -5.49 3.62 -5.33
N PRO A 18 -6.30 4.64 -5.70
CA PRO A 18 -5.76 5.87 -6.27
C PRO A 18 -4.75 6.57 -5.37
N ASN A 19 -5.08 6.78 -4.09
CA ASN A 19 -4.20 7.52 -3.17
C ASN A 19 -2.94 6.74 -2.80
N HIS A 20 -3.04 5.42 -2.57
CA HIS A 20 -1.85 4.61 -2.29
C HIS A 20 -0.90 4.57 -3.48
N TYR A 21 -1.43 4.62 -4.71
CA TYR A 21 -0.60 4.66 -5.90
C TYR A 21 -0.01 6.05 -6.16
N THR A 22 -0.77 7.11 -5.86
CA THR A 22 -0.25 8.49 -5.82
C THR A 22 0.92 8.62 -4.85
N ILE A 23 0.82 8.10 -3.62
CA ILE A 23 1.88 8.19 -2.60
C ILE A 23 3.22 7.64 -3.12
N VAL A 24 3.18 6.53 -3.87
CA VAL A 24 4.39 5.82 -4.32
C VAL A 24 4.86 6.24 -5.71
N SER A 25 4.06 6.96 -6.48
CA SER A 25 4.43 7.45 -7.82
C SER A 25 4.66 8.96 -7.89
N GLY A 26 4.07 9.74 -6.98
CA GLY A 26 4.06 11.21 -7.02
C GLY A 26 3.16 11.80 -8.12
N LEU A 27 2.26 11.00 -8.70
CA LEU A 27 1.40 11.38 -9.82
C LEU A 27 -0.07 11.45 -9.39
N TYR A 28 -0.87 12.27 -10.07
CA TYR A 28 -2.33 12.25 -9.95
C TYR A 28 -2.95 11.05 -10.66
N GLU A 29 -4.21 10.78 -10.34
CA GLU A 29 -5.00 9.66 -10.85
C GLU A 29 -5.04 9.56 -12.36
N GLU A 30 -5.25 10.70 -13.02
CA GLU A 30 -5.29 10.82 -14.48
C GLU A 30 -3.95 10.51 -15.15
N SER A 31 -2.85 10.63 -14.40
CA SER A 31 -1.49 10.35 -14.90
C SER A 31 -1.04 8.93 -14.60
N HIS A 32 -1.38 8.39 -13.41
CA HIS A 32 -0.95 7.05 -13.03
C HIS A 32 -1.94 5.92 -13.39
N GLY A 33 -3.09 6.27 -13.99
CA GLY A 33 -4.06 5.31 -14.56
C GLY A 33 -5.08 4.72 -13.57
N ILE A 34 -4.72 4.60 -12.28
CA ILE A 34 -5.64 4.12 -11.23
C ILE A 34 -6.67 5.19 -10.83
N GLY A 35 -7.75 5.34 -11.59
CA GLY A 35 -8.78 6.36 -11.35
C GLY A 35 -9.73 6.11 -10.17
N ALA A 36 -9.96 4.83 -9.81
CA ALA A 36 -10.82 4.44 -8.70
C ALA A 36 -10.53 2.99 -8.26
N ASN A 37 -11.14 2.55 -7.14
CA ASN A 37 -11.09 1.15 -6.73
C ASN A 37 -11.87 0.22 -7.67
N SER A 38 -12.72 0.76 -8.56
CA SER A 38 -13.38 0.02 -9.62
C SER A 38 -13.53 0.89 -10.85
N VAL A 39 -12.98 0.45 -11.98
CA VAL A 39 -12.93 1.21 -13.23
C VAL A 39 -13.17 0.28 -14.42
N TYR A 40 -13.82 0.80 -15.45
CA TYR A 40 -13.97 0.11 -16.73
C TYR A 40 -13.28 0.90 -17.84
N ASP A 41 -12.38 0.25 -18.58
CA ASP A 41 -11.71 0.84 -19.73
C ASP A 41 -12.48 0.49 -21.01
N VAL A 42 -13.02 1.53 -21.65
CA VAL A 42 -13.90 1.36 -22.81
C VAL A 42 -13.16 0.94 -24.08
N ILE A 43 -11.84 1.08 -24.15
CA ILE A 43 -11.03 0.77 -25.34
C ILE A 43 -10.64 -0.71 -25.31
N THR A 44 -10.02 -1.14 -24.23
CA THR A 44 -9.58 -2.52 -23.97
C THR A 44 -10.70 -3.45 -23.49
N LYS A 45 -11.84 -2.89 -23.10
CA LYS A 45 -13.00 -3.60 -22.53
C LYS A 45 -12.67 -4.34 -21.23
N LYS A 46 -11.64 -3.91 -20.52
CA LYS A 46 -11.20 -4.49 -19.25
C LYS A 46 -11.92 -3.84 -18.07
N HIS A 47 -12.08 -4.60 -16.99
CA HIS A 47 -12.59 -4.12 -15.71
C HIS A 47 -11.54 -4.30 -14.62
N PHE A 48 -11.28 -3.22 -13.89
CA PHE A 48 -10.43 -3.16 -12.72
C PHE A 48 -11.27 -3.21 -11.46
N SER A 49 -10.83 -4.00 -10.48
CA SER A 49 -11.30 -3.93 -9.10
C SER A 49 -10.32 -4.60 -8.17
N ASP A 50 -10.54 -4.47 -6.85
CA ASP A 50 -9.77 -5.18 -5.82
C ASP A 50 -9.69 -6.70 -6.07
N ASN A 51 -10.70 -7.31 -6.69
CA ASN A 51 -10.73 -8.74 -7.02
C ASN A 51 -9.97 -9.12 -8.30
N ASN A 52 -9.65 -8.15 -9.17
CA ASN A 52 -8.99 -8.36 -10.46
C ASN A 52 -7.90 -7.32 -10.73
N HIS A 53 -7.15 -6.95 -9.68
CA HIS A 53 -6.16 -5.88 -9.75
C HIS A 53 -4.81 -6.31 -10.35
N LYS A 54 -4.63 -7.60 -10.69
CA LYS A 54 -3.33 -8.20 -11.03
C LYS A 54 -2.82 -7.90 -12.44
N ASP A 55 -3.64 -7.32 -13.31
CA ASP A 55 -3.26 -7.00 -14.69
C ASP A 55 -2.37 -5.73 -14.72
N PRO A 56 -1.08 -5.84 -15.12
CA PRO A 56 -0.16 -4.69 -15.17
C PRO A 56 -0.62 -3.55 -16.10
N PHE A 57 -1.55 -3.81 -17.03
CA PHE A 57 -2.16 -2.79 -17.87
C PHE A 57 -2.62 -1.56 -17.07
N TRP A 58 -3.21 -1.77 -15.89
CA TRP A 58 -3.75 -0.69 -15.07
C TRP A 58 -2.69 0.14 -14.34
N TRP A 59 -1.49 -0.42 -14.17
CA TRP A 59 -0.45 0.13 -13.30
C TRP A 59 0.76 0.68 -14.07
N ASN A 60 0.95 0.26 -15.33
CA ASN A 60 2.17 0.55 -16.06
C ASN A 60 2.33 2.01 -16.51
N GLU A 61 1.30 2.85 -16.37
CA GLU A 61 1.37 4.29 -16.69
C GLU A 61 2.25 5.08 -15.71
N ALA A 62 2.62 4.50 -14.56
CA ALA A 62 3.50 5.13 -13.58
C ALA A 62 4.70 4.24 -13.18
N VAL A 63 5.74 4.90 -12.64
CA VAL A 63 6.91 4.26 -12.04
C VAL A 63 6.81 4.40 -10.52
N PRO A 64 6.37 3.36 -9.78
CA PRO A 64 6.31 3.44 -8.33
C PRO A 64 7.71 3.34 -7.72
N ILE A 65 7.88 3.88 -6.50
CA ILE A 65 9.17 4.05 -5.85
C ILE A 65 9.97 2.75 -5.70
N TRP A 66 9.33 1.58 -5.55
CA TRP A 66 10.05 0.29 -5.50
C TRP A 66 10.67 -0.12 -6.84
N VAL A 67 10.10 0.33 -7.96
CA VAL A 67 10.68 0.21 -9.30
C VAL A 67 11.83 1.20 -9.43
N THR A 68 11.63 2.47 -9.07
CA THR A 68 12.71 3.49 -9.03
C THR A 68 13.90 3.06 -8.17
N ASN A 69 13.65 2.36 -7.06
CA ASN A 69 14.69 1.86 -6.16
C ASN A 69 15.67 0.88 -6.85
N GLN A 70 15.35 0.34 -8.04
CA GLN A 70 16.31 -0.40 -8.87
C GLN A 70 17.53 0.41 -9.29
N LEU A 71 17.46 1.74 -9.26
CA LEU A 71 18.60 2.62 -9.57
C LEU A 71 19.71 2.55 -8.50
N LEU A 72 19.40 2.07 -7.29
CA LEU A 72 20.39 1.80 -6.25
C LEU A 72 21.20 0.54 -6.55
N LYS A 73 22.46 0.47 -6.07
CA LYS A 73 23.33 -0.70 -6.25
C LYS A 73 23.95 -1.14 -4.92
N PRO A 74 23.60 -2.33 -4.37
CA PRO A 74 22.55 -3.25 -4.82
C PRO A 74 21.15 -2.91 -4.25
N PRO A 75 20.06 -3.10 -5.01
CA PRO A 75 18.73 -2.73 -4.55
C PRO A 75 17.98 -3.93 -3.95
N LYS A 76 17.52 -3.82 -2.71
CA LYS A 76 16.60 -4.80 -2.08
C LYS A 76 15.38 -4.08 -1.53
N LYS A 77 14.20 -4.60 -1.86
CA LYS A 77 12.91 -4.00 -1.46
C LYS A 77 12.02 -5.03 -0.81
N ALA A 78 11.30 -4.61 0.21
CA ALA A 78 10.31 -5.41 0.92
C ALA A 78 8.92 -4.78 0.77
N ALA A 79 7.86 -5.59 0.72
CA ALA A 79 6.51 -5.08 0.75
C ALA A 79 5.55 -6.06 1.43
N ALA A 80 4.89 -5.62 2.49
CA ALA A 80 3.79 -6.33 3.11
C ALA A 80 2.47 -5.68 2.66
N MET A 81 1.94 -6.19 1.56
CA MET A 81 0.58 -5.94 1.06
C MET A 81 0.25 -4.50 0.62
N TRP A 82 1.24 -3.66 0.32
CA TRP A 82 0.96 -2.34 -0.25
C TRP A 82 0.35 -2.47 -1.67
N PRO A 83 -0.70 -1.70 -2.02
CA PRO A 83 -1.34 -1.76 -3.33
C PRO A 83 -0.36 -1.70 -4.52
N GLY A 84 -0.44 -2.69 -5.40
CA GLY A 84 0.40 -2.80 -6.61
C GLY A 84 1.76 -3.48 -6.40
N THR A 85 2.18 -3.76 -5.17
CA THR A 85 3.48 -4.42 -4.91
C THR A 85 3.51 -5.89 -5.31
N ASP A 86 2.34 -6.50 -5.45
CA ASP A 86 2.14 -7.88 -5.88
C ASP A 86 1.69 -7.98 -7.35
N VAL A 87 1.98 -6.93 -8.14
CA VAL A 87 1.79 -6.81 -9.60
C VAL A 87 3.16 -6.56 -10.26
N PRO A 88 3.50 -7.21 -11.37
CA PRO A 88 4.78 -7.00 -12.07
C PRO A 88 4.78 -5.69 -12.89
N ILE A 89 4.71 -4.55 -12.20
CA ILE A 89 4.71 -3.21 -12.80
C ILE A 89 6.06 -2.96 -13.45
N GLN A 90 6.06 -2.64 -14.75
CA GLN A 90 7.28 -2.54 -15.56
C GLN A 90 8.18 -3.77 -15.41
N ASN A 91 7.57 -4.96 -15.42
CA ASN A 91 8.21 -6.26 -15.24
C ASN A 91 8.98 -6.41 -13.91
N THR A 92 8.56 -5.66 -12.88
CA THR A 92 9.26 -5.59 -11.60
C THR A 92 8.30 -5.72 -10.42
N THR A 93 8.70 -6.53 -9.45
CA THR A 93 8.14 -6.56 -8.09
C THR A 93 9.23 -6.21 -7.05
N PRO A 94 8.87 -5.94 -5.79
CA PRO A 94 9.83 -5.96 -4.68
C PRO A 94 10.56 -7.30 -4.57
N SER A 95 11.74 -7.29 -3.95
CA SER A 95 12.56 -8.50 -3.76
C SER A 95 11.90 -9.50 -2.81
N TYR A 96 11.16 -8.98 -1.83
CA TYR A 96 10.33 -9.73 -0.91
C TYR A 96 8.96 -9.07 -0.90
N PHE A 97 7.89 -9.84 -1.12
CA PHE A 97 6.54 -9.30 -1.04
C PHE A 97 5.52 -10.35 -0.64
N MET A 98 4.39 -9.88 -0.11
CA MET A 98 3.19 -10.69 0.16
C MET A 98 2.12 -10.38 -0.88
N ASN A 99 1.43 -11.40 -1.40
CA ASN A 99 0.18 -11.18 -2.11
C ASN A 99 -0.86 -10.60 -1.15
N TYR A 100 -1.67 -9.66 -1.61
CA TYR A 100 -2.73 -9.12 -0.78
C TYR A 100 -3.71 -10.21 -0.33
N SER A 101 -3.92 -10.30 0.97
CA SER A 101 -4.97 -11.12 1.58
C SER A 101 -5.42 -10.49 2.89
N PRO A 102 -6.69 -10.02 2.99
CA PRO A 102 -7.19 -9.37 4.21
C PRO A 102 -7.28 -10.33 5.40
N SER A 103 -7.13 -11.65 5.18
CA SER A 103 -7.11 -12.66 6.24
C SER A 103 -5.79 -12.72 7.01
N VAL A 104 -4.72 -12.11 6.48
CA VAL A 104 -3.40 -12.15 7.13
C VAL A 104 -3.34 -11.08 8.21
N SER A 105 -3.05 -11.50 9.45
CA SER A 105 -3.00 -10.62 10.61
C SER A 105 -1.87 -9.59 10.51
N PHE A 106 -1.99 -8.48 11.23
CA PHE A 106 -0.96 -7.46 11.28
C PHE A 106 0.36 -8.04 11.78
N GLY A 107 0.33 -8.81 12.88
CA GLY A 107 1.53 -9.43 13.44
C GLY A 107 2.27 -10.35 12.45
N GLU A 108 1.55 -11.06 11.58
CA GLU A 108 2.19 -11.85 10.52
C GLU A 108 2.84 -10.96 9.45
N ARG A 109 2.18 -9.88 9.03
CA ARG A 109 2.75 -8.88 8.10
C ARG A 109 4.00 -8.21 8.69
N LEU A 110 3.92 -7.81 9.96
CA LEU A 110 5.01 -7.18 10.70
C LEU A 110 6.19 -8.14 10.89
N SER A 111 5.94 -9.39 11.27
CA SER A 111 6.97 -10.42 11.41
C SER A 111 7.71 -10.65 10.09
N ASN A 112 7.01 -10.74 8.97
CA ASN A 112 7.65 -10.88 7.66
C ASN A 112 8.51 -9.66 7.29
N ILE A 113 7.98 -8.45 7.43
CA ILE A 113 8.69 -7.25 7.01
C ILE A 113 9.94 -6.98 7.87
N THR A 114 9.85 -7.19 9.18
CA THR A 114 10.99 -7.04 10.11
C THR A 114 12.05 -8.12 9.89
N ALA A 115 11.64 -9.37 9.59
CA ALA A 115 12.57 -10.44 9.22
C ALA A 115 13.34 -10.09 7.94
N TRP A 116 12.68 -9.57 6.90
CA TRP A 116 13.37 -9.15 5.66
C TRP A 116 14.32 -7.98 5.89
N LEU A 117 13.92 -6.98 6.69
CA LEU A 117 14.78 -5.85 7.06
C LEU A 117 16.04 -6.31 7.81
N SER A 118 15.90 -7.28 8.72
CA SER A 118 17.00 -7.71 9.59
C SER A 118 17.93 -8.75 8.98
N SER A 119 17.42 -9.61 8.10
CA SER A 119 18.16 -10.79 7.59
C SER A 119 18.63 -10.65 6.14
N SER A 120 18.21 -9.61 5.42
CA SER A 120 18.57 -9.44 4.01
C SER A 120 20.05 -9.13 3.82
N ASN A 121 20.67 -9.81 2.86
CA ASN A 121 22.00 -9.49 2.36
C ASN A 121 21.95 -9.46 0.81
N PRO A 122 22.19 -8.31 0.17
CA PRO A 122 22.39 -6.98 0.77
C PRO A 122 21.16 -6.48 1.56
N PRO A 123 21.30 -5.47 2.44
CA PRO A 123 20.19 -4.95 3.23
C PRO A 123 19.06 -4.39 2.36
N VAL A 124 17.82 -4.59 2.80
CA VAL A 124 16.64 -3.91 2.26
C VAL A 124 16.79 -2.41 2.45
N THR A 125 16.65 -1.65 1.36
CA THR A 125 16.78 -0.18 1.35
C THR A 125 15.43 0.53 1.27
N PHE A 126 14.35 -0.21 0.99
CA PHE A 126 13.00 0.32 0.91
C PHE A 126 11.98 -0.74 1.35
N ALA A 127 11.02 -0.36 2.19
CA ALA A 127 9.98 -1.24 2.68
C ALA A 127 8.62 -0.53 2.75
N THR A 128 7.53 -1.24 2.47
CA THR A 128 6.15 -0.77 2.69
C THR A 128 5.34 -1.80 3.45
N LEU A 129 4.46 -1.34 4.33
CA LEU A 129 3.51 -2.14 5.10
C LEU A 129 2.13 -1.48 4.98
N TYR A 130 1.10 -2.27 4.71
CA TYR A 130 -0.28 -1.81 4.64
C TYR A 130 -1.14 -2.53 5.69
N TRP A 131 -2.06 -1.77 6.30
CA TRP A 131 -3.06 -2.26 7.23
C TRP A 131 -4.41 -1.62 6.93
N GLU A 132 -5.48 -2.40 7.07
CA GLU A 132 -6.85 -2.01 6.70
C GLU A 132 -7.52 -1.14 7.77
N GLU A 133 -7.10 -1.22 9.03
CA GLU A 133 -7.66 -0.35 10.07
C GLU A 133 -6.93 1.01 10.11
N PRO A 134 -7.64 2.12 10.39
CA PRO A 134 -9.01 2.19 10.91
C PRO A 134 -10.12 2.27 9.84
N ASP A 135 -9.80 2.12 8.55
CA ASP A 135 -10.76 2.28 7.45
C ASP A 135 -11.88 1.24 7.51
N ALA A 136 -11.52 -0.03 7.74
CA ALA A 136 -12.49 -1.13 7.80
C ALA A 136 -13.54 -0.94 8.91
N SER A 137 -13.11 -0.61 10.13
CA SER A 137 -14.04 -0.33 11.24
C SER A 137 -14.74 1.02 11.08
N GLY A 138 -14.09 2.01 10.48
CA GLY A 138 -14.72 3.29 10.13
C GLY A 138 -15.89 3.10 9.16
N HIS A 139 -15.77 2.18 8.20
CA HIS A 139 -16.87 1.78 7.31
C HIS A 139 -18.02 1.09 8.04
N LYS A 140 -17.73 0.35 9.12
CA LYS A 140 -18.72 -0.40 9.90
C LYS A 140 -19.49 0.48 10.90
N TYR A 141 -18.78 1.32 11.64
CA TYR A 141 -19.35 2.10 12.74
C TYR A 141 -19.62 3.56 12.38
N GLY A 142 -18.85 4.10 11.43
CA GLY A 142 -18.79 5.53 11.17
C GLY A 142 -17.78 6.25 12.09
N PRO A 143 -17.19 7.36 11.64
CA PRO A 143 -16.15 8.06 12.39
C PRO A 143 -16.66 8.75 13.67
N GLU A 144 -17.97 8.96 13.81
CA GLU A 144 -18.61 9.60 14.97
C GLU A 144 -18.89 8.61 16.12
N ASP A 145 -18.73 7.31 15.90
CA ASP A 145 -18.83 6.30 16.96
C ASP A 145 -17.52 6.25 17.77
N GLU A 146 -17.36 7.23 18.66
CA GLU A 146 -16.13 7.38 19.44
C GLU A 146 -15.82 6.17 20.34
N GLU A 147 -16.83 5.44 20.80
CA GLU A 147 -16.62 4.30 21.71
C GLU A 147 -15.95 3.14 20.98
N ASN A 148 -16.51 2.72 19.85
CA ASN A 148 -15.94 1.65 19.05
C ASN A 148 -14.63 2.10 18.38
N MET A 149 -14.60 3.31 17.83
CA MET A 149 -13.40 3.81 17.14
C MET A 149 -12.21 4.01 18.08
N ARG A 150 -12.44 4.34 19.37
CA ARG A 150 -11.34 4.42 20.35
C ARG A 150 -10.63 3.09 20.53
N GLN A 151 -11.36 1.97 20.54
CA GLN A 151 -10.76 0.64 20.67
C GLN A 151 -9.93 0.28 19.43
N VAL A 152 -10.45 0.56 18.24
CA VAL A 152 -9.76 0.33 16.96
C VAL A 152 -8.49 1.18 16.86
N LEU A 153 -8.58 2.46 17.21
CA LEU A 153 -7.42 3.35 17.20
C LEU A 153 -6.36 2.91 18.23
N LYS A 154 -6.79 2.35 19.37
CA LYS A 154 -5.86 1.78 20.36
C LYS A 154 -5.16 0.54 19.81
N GLU A 155 -5.85 -0.31 19.07
CA GLU A 155 -5.25 -1.47 18.39
C GLU A 155 -4.23 -1.04 17.32
N VAL A 156 -4.57 -0.05 16.49
CA VAL A 156 -3.63 0.51 15.50
C VAL A 156 -2.41 1.12 16.20
N ASP A 157 -2.59 1.81 17.32
CA ASP A 157 -1.50 2.33 18.15
C ASP A 157 -0.62 1.22 18.73
N ASP A 158 -1.20 0.13 19.25
CA ASP A 158 -0.45 -1.04 19.72
C ASP A 158 0.38 -1.68 18.60
N HIS A 159 -0.20 -1.83 17.41
CA HIS A 159 0.49 -2.31 16.21
C HIS A 159 1.69 -1.42 15.81
N ILE A 160 1.55 -0.09 15.90
CA ILE A 160 2.68 0.82 15.68
C ILE A 160 3.72 0.67 16.80
N GLY A 161 3.29 0.45 18.05
CA GLY A 161 4.17 0.17 19.18
C GLY A 161 4.99 -1.11 19.02
N GLU A 162 4.50 -2.13 18.30
CA GLU A 162 5.29 -3.33 17.98
C GLU A 162 6.42 -3.07 16.97
N LEU A 163 6.36 -1.98 16.20
CA LEU A 163 7.34 -1.61 15.18
C LEU A 163 8.52 -0.79 15.74
N VAL A 164 8.33 -0.05 16.83
CA VAL A 164 9.27 0.96 17.38
C VAL A 164 9.97 0.45 18.63
#